data_AF-A0A2R6CAQ9-F1
#
_entry.id   AF-A0A2R6CAQ9-F1
#
_cell.length_a   1.000
_cell.length_b   1.000
_cell.length_c   1.000
_cell.angle_alpha   90.00
_cell.angle_beta   90.00
_cell.angle_gamma   90.00
#
_symmetry.space_group_name_H-M   'P 1'
#
loop_
_entity.id
_entity.type
_entity.pdbx_description
1 polymer ?
#
loop_
_entity_poly.entity_id
_entity_poly.type
_entity_poly.pdbx_seq_one_letter_code
_entity_poly.pdbx_strand_id
1 'polypeptide(L)'
;MVGLVLRYDKDPWGWISKSSEILEKRMLQAGSLLFHWGFLLVVVGHIMVLLIPAGQYNSLGITPEGYHVLAFYGGAASGLISVGGLVVLLARRLISPRIKATSGVDDYFTLAILLVVMGMGLANTLGYTLLIGTYDYRFTVGVWVKSLFYLKPDIALMAS
;
A
#
# COMPACT_ATOMS: atom_id res chain seq x y z
N MET A 1 -4.89 -18.11 -3.78
CA MET A 1 -4.00 -18.93 -4.64
C MET A 1 -4.75 -19.64 -5.76
N VAL A 2 -5.87 -20.35 -5.48
CA VAL A 2 -6.66 -21.05 -6.52
C VAL A 2 -7.07 -20.16 -7.70
N GLY A 3 -7.52 -18.92 -7.44
CA GLY A 3 -7.90 -17.99 -8.51
C GLY A 3 -6.75 -17.60 -9.46
N LEU A 4 -5.51 -17.53 -8.98
CA LEU A 4 -4.33 -17.26 -9.82
C LEU A 4 -4.01 -18.45 -10.72
N VAL A 5 -4.07 -19.66 -10.17
CA VAL A 5 -3.83 -20.90 -10.92
C VAL A 5 -4.90 -21.10 -12.00
N LEU A 6 -6.18 -20.90 -11.66
CA LEU A 6 -7.27 -21.01 -12.62
C LEU A 6 -7.19 -19.96 -13.74
N ARG A 7 -6.73 -18.74 -13.43
CA ARG A 7 -6.53 -17.71 -14.46
C ARG A 7 -5.35 -18.05 -15.37
N TYR A 8 -4.25 -18.55 -14.81
CA TYR A 8 -3.11 -19.00 -15.61
C TYR A 8 -3.50 -20.08 -16.60
N ASP A 9 -4.30 -21.05 -16.14
CA ASP A 9 -4.72 -22.20 -16.94
C ASP A 9 -5.77 -21.83 -18.00
N LYS A 10 -6.75 -20.99 -17.64
CA LYS A 10 -7.89 -20.67 -18.52
C LYS A 10 -7.70 -19.44 -19.41
N ASP A 11 -6.91 -18.45 -18.99
CA ASP A 11 -6.68 -17.23 -19.76
C ASP A 11 -5.24 -16.70 -19.56
N PRO A 12 -4.25 -17.41 -20.13
CA PRO A 12 -2.86 -16.95 -20.10
C PRO A 12 -2.65 -15.67 -20.94
N TRP A 13 -3.45 -15.47 -21.99
CA TRP A 13 -3.33 -14.31 -22.89
C TRP A 13 -3.84 -13.00 -22.27
N GLY A 14 -4.79 -13.08 -21.33
CA GLY A 14 -5.23 -11.96 -20.51
C GLY A 14 -4.25 -11.54 -19.40
N TRP A 15 -3.09 -12.20 -19.28
CA TRP A 15 -2.05 -11.87 -18.30
C TRP A 15 -1.05 -10.86 -18.84
N ILE A 16 -1.52 -9.63 -19.08
CA ILE A 16 -0.71 -8.51 -19.56
C ILE A 16 -0.91 -7.28 -18.69
N SER A 17 0.06 -6.36 -18.71
CA SER A 17 0.00 -5.09 -17.96
C SER A 17 -1.00 -4.06 -18.52
N LYS A 18 -1.63 -4.35 -19.67
CA LYS A 18 -2.55 -3.44 -20.41
C LYS A 18 -2.00 -2.00 -20.48
N SER A 19 -0.76 -1.83 -20.91
CA SER A 19 -0.11 -0.49 -20.94
C SER A 19 -0.85 0.47 -21.88
N SER A 20 -1.11 1.68 -21.38
CA SER A 20 -1.69 2.80 -22.16
C SER A 20 -0.64 3.85 -22.53
N GLU A 21 0.66 3.51 -22.46
CA GLU A 21 1.76 4.46 -22.67
C GLU A 21 1.77 5.06 -24.08
N ILE A 22 1.39 4.29 -25.09
CA ILE A 22 1.33 4.74 -26.49
C ILE A 22 0.30 5.86 -26.67
N LEU A 23 -0.79 5.85 -25.89
CA LEU A 23 -1.87 6.85 -26.01
C LEU A 23 -1.52 8.17 -25.32
N GLU A 24 -0.81 8.10 -24.21
CA GLU A 24 -0.38 9.26 -23.43
C GLU A 24 0.78 8.83 -22.51
N LYS A 25 1.95 9.45 -22.68
CA LYS A 25 3.18 9.05 -21.97
C LYS A 25 3.52 9.95 -20.78
N ARG A 26 3.24 11.26 -20.85
CA ARG A 26 3.79 12.25 -19.92
C ARG A 26 3.16 12.13 -18.53
N MET A 27 1.83 12.13 -18.45
CA MET A 27 1.13 11.95 -17.17
C MET A 27 1.26 10.51 -16.67
N LEU A 28 1.28 9.52 -17.58
CA LEU A 28 1.53 8.13 -17.20
C LEU A 28 2.88 7.96 -16.53
N GLN A 29 3.95 8.50 -17.12
CA GLN A 29 5.31 8.31 -16.60
C GLN A 29 5.46 8.93 -15.21
N ALA A 30 4.98 10.16 -15.01
CA ALA A 30 5.01 10.82 -13.72
C ALA A 30 4.14 10.08 -12.68
N GLY A 31 2.87 9.82 -13.01
CA GLY A 31 1.94 9.15 -12.09
C GLY A 31 2.35 7.73 -11.74
N SER A 32 2.83 6.96 -12.73
CA SER A 32 3.30 5.58 -12.55
C SER A 32 4.57 5.54 -11.69
N LEU A 33 5.53 6.43 -11.94
CA LEU A 33 6.77 6.48 -11.16
C LEU A 33 6.48 6.82 -9.69
N LEU A 34 5.66 7.85 -9.44
CA LEU A 34 5.25 8.24 -8.09
C LEU A 34 4.52 7.10 -7.39
N PHE A 35 3.54 6.48 -8.06
CA PHE A 35 2.78 5.38 -7.49
C PHE A 35 3.67 4.20 -7.11
N HIS A 36 4.48 3.69 -8.06
CA HIS A 36 5.27 2.48 -7.85
C HIS A 36 6.39 2.68 -6.82
N TRP A 37 7.14 3.79 -6.89
CA TRP A 37 8.18 4.04 -5.89
C TRP A 37 7.60 4.27 -4.49
N GLY A 38 6.53 5.06 -4.39
CA GLY A 38 5.84 5.23 -3.12
C GLY A 38 5.29 3.90 -2.59
N PHE A 39 4.65 3.11 -3.44
CA PHE A 39 4.08 1.81 -3.08
C PHE A 39 5.14 0.81 -2.62
N LEU A 40 6.27 0.71 -3.35
CA LEU A 40 7.37 -0.18 -2.96
C LEU A 40 7.93 0.18 -1.59
N LEU A 41 8.11 1.47 -1.30
CA LEU A 41 8.56 1.93 0.01
C LEU A 41 7.54 1.60 1.11
N VAL A 42 6.24 1.75 0.84
CA VAL A 42 5.17 1.33 1.76
C VAL A 42 5.25 -0.18 2.04
N VAL A 43 5.41 -1.01 1.00
CA VAL A 43 5.53 -2.47 1.13
C VAL A 43 6.75 -2.85 1.97
N VAL A 44 7.91 -2.26 1.70
CA VAL A 44 9.13 -2.49 2.49
C VAL A 44 8.90 -2.10 3.95
N GLY A 45 8.27 -0.94 4.19
CA GLY A 45 7.91 -0.50 5.55
C GLY A 45 7.02 -1.50 6.28
N HIS A 46 5.99 -2.03 5.61
CA HIS A 46 5.10 -3.04 6.20
C HIS A 46 5.83 -4.34 6.50
N ILE A 47 6.72 -4.80 5.62
CA ILE A 47 7.54 -6.01 5.84
C ILE A 47 8.41 -5.84 7.08
N MET A 48 9.08 -4.70 7.22
CA MET A 48 9.94 -4.39 8.37
C MET A 48 9.14 -4.39 9.68
N VAL A 49 7.92 -3.84 9.68
CA VAL A 49 7.06 -3.78 10.88
C VAL A 49 6.47 -5.14 11.24
N LEU A 50 6.05 -5.92 10.24
CA LEU A 50 5.32 -7.17 10.46
C LEU A 50 6.24 -8.35 10.78
N LEU A 51 7.38 -8.46 10.09
CA LEU A 51 8.23 -9.64 10.20
C LEU A 51 9.27 -9.55 11.32
N ILE A 52 9.77 -8.36 11.65
CA ILE A 52 10.87 -8.20 12.60
C ILE A 52 10.30 -7.91 14.00
N PRO A 53 10.47 -8.81 14.99
CA PRO A 53 10.05 -8.56 16.36
C PRO A 53 10.79 -7.38 17.00
N ALA A 54 10.11 -6.62 17.85
CA ALA A 54 10.69 -5.49 18.58
C ALA A 54 11.99 -5.82 19.33
N GLY A 55 12.13 -7.06 19.85
CA GLY A 55 13.34 -7.51 20.54
C GLY A 55 14.59 -7.59 19.66
N GLN A 56 14.44 -7.81 18.35
CA GLN A 56 15.57 -7.87 17.41
C GLN A 56 16.11 -6.47 17.09
N TYR A 57 15.24 -5.46 17.04
CA TYR A 57 15.65 -4.06 16.86
C TYR A 57 16.51 -3.56 18.03
N ASN A 58 16.15 -3.94 19.26
CA ASN A 58 16.94 -3.62 20.45
C ASN A 58 18.34 -4.27 20.40
N SER A 59 18.44 -5.51 19.89
CA SER A 59 19.74 -6.18 19.73
C SER A 59 20.64 -5.57 18.65
N LEU A 60 20.05 -4.84 17.70
CA LEU A 60 20.75 -4.10 16.64
C LEU A 60 21.08 -2.65 17.04
N GLY A 61 20.76 -2.25 18.27
CA GLY A 61 21.01 -0.89 18.78
C GLY A 61 20.06 0.18 18.24
N ILE A 62 18.94 -0.21 17.62
CA ILE A 62 17.93 0.73 17.14
C ILE A 62 17.02 1.09 18.31
N THR A 63 17.03 2.37 18.71
CA THR A 63 16.16 2.84 19.80
C THR A 63 14.69 2.83 19.38
N PRO A 64 13.75 2.59 20.32
CA PRO A 64 12.32 2.66 20.05
C PRO A 64 11.89 3.98 19.41
N GLU A 65 12.50 5.09 19.82
CA GLU A 65 12.23 6.43 19.29
C GLU A 65 12.70 6.58 17.84
N GLY A 66 13.90 6.10 17.51
CA GLY A 66 14.45 6.15 16.16
C GLY A 66 13.61 5.34 15.17
N TYR A 67 13.12 4.18 15.61
CA TYR A 67 12.18 3.36 14.83
C TYR A 67 10.85 4.09 14.59
N HIS A 68 10.24 4.67 15.63
CA HIS A 68 8.96 5.38 15.50
C HIS A 68 9.05 6.58 14.56
N VAL A 69 10.13 7.36 14.65
CA VAL A 69 10.39 8.49 13.75
C VAL A 69 10.51 7.98 12.31
N LEU A 70 11.33 6.96 12.06
CA LEU A 70 11.52 6.42 10.72
C LEU A 70 10.24 5.81 10.15
N ALA A 71 9.48 5.07 10.96
CA ALA A 71 8.21 4.48 10.56
C ALA A 71 7.16 5.55 10.22
N PHE A 72 7.07 6.61 11.04
CA PHE A 72 6.13 7.70 10.79
C PHE A 72 6.50 8.51 9.55
N TYR A 73 7.71 9.08 9.50
CA TYR A 73 8.12 9.93 8.38
C TYR A 73 8.26 9.13 7.08
N GLY A 74 8.84 7.93 7.15
CA GLY A 74 8.96 7.03 6.02
C GLY A 74 7.59 6.59 5.50
N GLY A 75 6.68 6.21 6.40
CA GLY A 75 5.32 5.81 6.05
C GLY A 75 4.47 6.96 5.51
N ALA A 76 4.52 8.13 6.13
CA ALA A 76 3.78 9.32 5.70
C ALA A 76 4.28 9.83 4.34
N ALA A 77 5.60 9.94 4.13
CA ALA A 77 6.17 10.40 2.87
C ALA A 77 5.87 9.43 1.72
N SER A 78 6.12 8.13 1.93
CA SER A 78 5.85 7.11 0.91
C SER A 78 4.35 6.99 0.60
N GLY A 79 3.49 7.08 1.61
CA GLY A 79 2.04 7.11 1.45
C GLY A 79 1.55 8.32 0.65
N LEU A 80 2.03 9.53 0.97
CA LEU A 80 1.69 10.75 0.22
C LEU A 80 2.12 10.66 -1.25
N ILE A 81 3.35 10.20 -1.51
CA ILE A 81 3.88 10.03 -2.87
C ILE A 81 3.03 9.02 -3.66
N SER A 82 2.68 7.88 -3.05
CA SER A 82 1.93 6.82 -3.73
C SER A 82 0.47 7.21 -3.98
N VAL A 83 -0.21 7.80 -2.97
CA VAL A 83 -1.59 8.31 -3.11
C VAL A 83 -1.64 9.44 -4.14
N GLY A 84 -0.67 10.36 -4.13
CA GLY A 84 -0.54 11.40 -5.15
C GLY A 84 -0.40 10.81 -6.56
N GLY A 85 0.42 9.76 -6.72
CA GLY A 85 0.54 9.00 -7.97
C GLY A 85 -0.79 8.40 -8.43
N LEU A 86 -1.55 7.77 -7.52
CA LEU A 86 -2.88 7.22 -7.81
C LEU A 86 -3.88 8.30 -8.26
N VAL A 87 -3.90 9.45 -7.59
CA VAL A 87 -4.77 10.57 -7.96
C VAL A 87 -4.44 11.06 -9.37
N VAL A 88 -3.16 11.21 -9.70
CA VAL A 88 -2.72 11.59 -11.05
C VAL A 88 -3.15 10.55 -12.10
N LEU A 89 -2.99 9.26 -11.81
CA LEU A 89 -3.37 8.17 -12.73
C LEU A 89 -4.89 8.09 -12.93
N LEU A 90 -5.68 8.27 -11.87
CA LEU A 90 -7.14 8.31 -11.93
C LEU A 90 -7.62 9.54 -12.70
N ALA A 91 -7.08 10.72 -12.38
CA ALA A 91 -7.40 11.97 -13.09
C ALA A 91 -7.07 11.86 -14.59
N ARG A 92 -5.91 11.31 -14.95
CA ARG A 92 -5.52 11.03 -16.34
C ARG A 92 -6.58 10.20 -17.08
N ARG A 93 -7.10 9.17 -16.42
CA ARG A 93 -8.09 8.25 -17.00
C ARG A 93 -9.49 8.87 -17.13
N LEU A 94 -9.81 9.88 -16.33
CA LEU A 94 -11.08 10.61 -16.38
C LEU A 94 -11.04 11.75 -17.42
N ILE A 95 -9.91 12.45 -17.53
CA ILE A 95 -9.76 13.66 -18.35
C ILE A 95 -9.44 13.33 -19.81
N SER A 96 -8.64 12.28 -20.08
CA SER A 96 -8.21 11.96 -21.45
C SER A 96 -9.26 11.12 -22.20
N PRO A 97 -9.90 11.63 -23.26
CA PRO A 97 -10.93 10.89 -24.00
C PRO A 97 -10.40 9.59 -24.63
N ARG A 98 -9.14 9.60 -25.08
CA ARG A 98 -8.47 8.44 -25.71
C ARG A 98 -8.27 7.29 -24.72
N ILE A 99 -7.93 7.63 -23.47
CA ILE A 99 -7.72 6.64 -22.42
C ILE A 99 -9.08 6.16 -21.90
N LYS A 100 -10.03 7.08 -21.71
CA LYS A 100 -11.39 6.74 -21.30
C LYS A 100 -12.06 5.76 -22.26
N ALA A 101 -11.87 5.94 -23.57
CA ALA A 101 -12.42 5.04 -24.60
C ALA A 101 -11.81 3.62 -24.59
N THR A 102 -10.60 3.45 -24.06
CA THR A 102 -9.90 2.16 -24.01
C THR A 102 -9.88 1.55 -22.61
N SER A 103 -10.45 2.23 -21.61
CA SER A 103 -10.47 1.79 -20.21
C SER A 103 -11.66 0.89 -19.94
N GLY A 104 -11.42 -0.21 -19.22
CA GLY A 104 -12.47 -1.09 -18.72
C GLY A 104 -12.98 -0.67 -17.33
N VAL A 105 -14.08 -1.29 -16.89
CA VAL A 105 -14.62 -1.10 -15.52
C VAL A 105 -13.62 -1.60 -14.46
N ASP A 106 -12.87 -2.66 -14.79
CA ASP A 106 -11.81 -3.24 -13.96
C ASP A 106 -10.70 -2.24 -13.66
N ASP A 107 -10.32 -1.39 -14.63
CA ASP A 107 -9.31 -0.36 -14.45
C ASP A 107 -9.73 0.70 -13.41
N TYR A 108 -10.97 1.20 -13.51
CA TYR A 108 -11.49 2.20 -12.58
C TYR A 108 -11.70 1.61 -11.19
N PHE A 109 -12.24 0.41 -11.11
CA PHE A 109 -12.46 -0.28 -9.84
C PHE A 109 -11.13 -0.50 -9.11
N THR A 110 -10.10 -0.98 -9.81
CA THR A 110 -8.78 -1.23 -9.22
C THR A 110 -8.13 0.06 -8.73
N LEU A 111 -8.17 1.15 -9.50
CA LEU A 111 -7.62 2.43 -9.07
C LEU A 111 -8.40 3.03 -7.88
N ALA A 112 -9.72 2.90 -7.87
CA ALA A 112 -10.56 3.41 -6.80
C ALA A 112 -10.32 2.65 -5.49
N ILE A 113 -10.30 1.32 -5.51
CA ILE A 113 -10.08 0.52 -4.29
C ILE A 113 -8.67 0.73 -3.73
N LEU A 114 -7.65 0.84 -4.60
CA LEU A 114 -6.29 1.18 -4.16
C LEU A 114 -6.25 2.58 -3.53
N LEU A 115 -6.93 3.56 -4.12
CA LEU A 115 -6.98 4.91 -3.56
C LEU A 115 -7.65 4.94 -2.19
N VAL A 116 -8.75 4.18 -2.01
CA VAL A 116 -9.44 4.07 -0.72
C VAL A 116 -8.54 3.41 0.32
N VAL A 117 -7.98 2.23 0.02
CA VAL A 117 -7.16 1.48 0.99
C VAL A 117 -5.89 2.25 1.35
N MET A 118 -5.19 2.81 0.37
CA MET A 118 -3.98 3.60 0.63
C MET A 118 -4.29 4.93 1.31
N GLY A 119 -5.40 5.58 0.94
CA GLY A 119 -5.89 6.80 1.58
C GLY A 119 -6.25 6.56 3.06
N MET A 120 -6.92 5.44 3.37
CA MET A 120 -7.19 5.03 4.74
C MET A 120 -5.90 4.77 5.52
N GLY A 121 -4.94 4.05 4.94
CA GLY A 121 -3.64 3.82 5.59
C GLY A 121 -2.88 5.11 5.87
N LEU A 122 -2.86 6.05 4.93
CA LEU A 122 -2.24 7.37 5.11
C LEU A 122 -2.97 8.21 6.16
N ALA A 123 -4.30 8.23 6.12
CA ALA A 123 -5.13 8.93 7.10
C ALA A 123 -4.91 8.36 8.51
N ASN A 124 -4.73 7.04 8.63
CA ASN A 124 -4.38 6.40 9.88
C ASN A 124 -3.02 6.88 10.39
N THR A 125 -1.97 6.82 9.55
CA THR A 125 -0.61 7.25 9.93
C THR A 125 -0.58 8.72 10.35
N LEU A 126 -1.21 9.61 9.58
CA LEU A 126 -1.24 11.04 9.89
C LEU A 126 -2.18 11.35 11.07
N GLY A 127 -3.39 10.80 11.06
CA GLY A 127 -4.42 11.06 12.06
C GLY A 127 -4.03 10.58 13.45
N TYR A 128 -3.45 9.38 13.56
CA TYR A 128 -2.98 8.89 14.87
C TYR A 128 -1.89 9.78 15.45
N THR A 129 -0.86 10.10 14.66
CA THR A 129 0.26 10.92 15.14
C THR A 129 -0.15 12.37 15.43
N LEU A 130 -1.07 12.94 14.66
CA LEU A 130 -1.47 14.36 14.82
C LEU A 130 -2.58 14.57 15.85
N LEU A 131 -3.46 13.58 16.09
CA LEU A 131 -4.70 13.79 16.87
C LEU A 131 -4.81 12.95 18.14
N ILE A 132 -4.17 11.77 18.20
CA ILE A 132 -4.46 10.75 19.25
C ILE A 132 -3.24 10.49 20.14
N GLY A 133 -2.02 10.63 19.61
CA GLY A 133 -0.77 10.37 20.34
C GLY A 133 -0.08 9.07 19.95
N THR A 134 0.92 8.64 20.73
CA THR A 134 1.71 7.43 20.45
C THR A 134 0.92 6.16 20.73
N TYR A 135 0.29 5.58 19.71
CA TYR A 135 -0.32 4.25 19.78
C TYR A 135 0.71 3.17 19.44
N ASP A 136 0.96 2.21 20.33
CA ASP A 136 2.01 1.21 20.12
C ASP A 136 1.51 0.01 19.29
N TYR A 137 1.26 0.27 18.00
CA TYR A 137 0.77 -0.69 17.00
C TYR A 137 1.61 -1.98 16.86
N ARG A 138 2.83 -1.97 17.40
CA ARG A 138 3.77 -3.10 17.41
C ARG A 138 3.27 -4.28 18.26
N PHE A 139 2.47 -4.01 19.29
CA PHE A 139 1.99 -5.03 20.23
C PHE A 139 0.56 -5.51 19.95
N THR A 140 -0.21 -4.79 19.13
CA THR A 140 -1.60 -5.13 18.81
C THR A 140 -1.69 -5.66 17.38
N VAL A 141 -1.71 -4.77 16.39
CA VAL A 141 -1.93 -5.10 14.97
C VAL A 141 -0.83 -6.01 14.42
N GLY A 142 0.44 -5.72 14.73
CA GLY A 142 1.56 -6.54 14.26
C GLY A 142 1.51 -7.98 14.79
N VAL A 143 1.12 -8.17 16.05
CA VAL A 143 1.00 -9.50 16.67
C VAL A 143 -0.24 -10.22 16.13
N TRP A 144 -1.36 -9.51 15.97
CA TRP A 144 -2.58 -10.06 15.39
C TRP A 144 -2.35 -10.56 13.95
N VAL A 145 -1.70 -9.77 13.08
CA VAL A 145 -1.37 -10.21 11.71
C VAL A 145 -0.47 -11.45 11.71
N LYS A 146 0.55 -11.50 12.58
CA LYS A 146 1.39 -12.69 12.74
C LYS A 146 0.59 -13.91 13.16
N SER A 147 -0.39 -13.74 14.05
CA SER A 147 -1.25 -14.82 14.54
C SER A 147 -2.05 -15.51 13.41
N LEU A 148 -2.39 -14.77 12.35
CA LEU A 148 -3.04 -15.32 11.16
C LEU A 148 -2.14 -16.30 10.40
N PHE A 149 -0.84 -16.01 10.30
CA PHE A 149 0.13 -16.91 9.65
C PHE A 149 0.32 -18.21 10.44
N TYR A 150 0.13 -18.16 11.76
CA TYR A 150 0.13 -19.36 12.62
C TYR A 150 -1.23 -20.05 12.70
N LEU A 151 -2.24 -19.57 11.96
CA LEU A 151 -3.63 -20.05 11.99
C LEU A 151 -4.24 -20.08 13.41
N LYS A 152 -3.79 -19.17 14.28
CA LYS A 152 -4.27 -18.99 15.65
C LYS A 152 -4.66 -17.52 15.87
N PRO A 153 -5.79 -17.06 15.30
CA PRO A 153 -6.19 -15.66 15.39
C PRO A 153 -6.49 -15.28 16.85
N ASP A 154 -5.73 -14.32 17.38
CA ASP A 154 -5.98 -13.78 18.71
C ASP A 154 -6.76 -12.46 18.62
N ILE A 155 -8.09 -12.55 18.62
CA ILE A 155 -9.01 -11.42 18.41
C ILE A 155 -8.93 -10.41 19.58
N ALA A 156 -8.46 -10.82 20.76
CA ALA A 156 -8.33 -9.94 21.91
C ALA A 156 -7.38 -8.76 21.63
N LEU A 157 -6.39 -8.95 20.74
CA LEU A 157 -5.44 -7.91 20.31
C LEU A 157 -6.05 -6.77 19.49
N MET A 158 -7.31 -6.92 19.04
CA MET A 158 -8.06 -5.90 18.30
C MET A 158 -9.12 -5.20 19.18
N ALA A 159 -9.34 -5.68 20.41
CA ALA A 159 -10.37 -5.18 21.32
C ALA A 159 -9.82 -4.20 22.39
N SER A 160 -8.50 -4.01 22.42
CA SER A 160 -7.77 -3.14 23.37
C SER A 160 -7.31 -1.83 22.75
#